data_AF-A0A356X4S6-F1
#
_entry.id   AF-A0A356X4S6-F1
#
_cell.length_a   1.000
_cell.length_b   1.000
_cell.length_c   1.000
_cell.angle_alpha   90.00
_cell.angle_beta   90.00
_cell.angle_gamma   90.00
#
_symmetry.space_group_name_H-M   'P 1'
#
loop_
_entity.id
_entity.type
_entity.pdbx_description
1 polymer ?
#
loop_
_entity_poly.entity_id
_entity_poly.type
_entity_poly.pdbx_seq_one_letter_code
_entity_poly.pdbx_strand_id
1 'polypeptide(L)'
;DKIVIPIMIIEITTSFALSWYEGFLSLNALGFLIVLMIWISTGLFSVPAHSKLESGKDLEAINKLVSTNWIRTILWTLKSLLSFYLLMKMLG
;
A
#
# COMPACT_ATOMS: atom_id res chain seq x y z
N ASP A 1 11.21 -5.55 8.51
CA ASP A 1 10.43 -4.39 7.99
C ASP A 1 11.23 -3.24 7.34
N LYS A 2 12.49 -2.99 7.71
CA LYS A 2 13.24 -1.78 7.27
C LYS A 2 13.50 -1.66 5.75
N ILE A 3 13.45 -2.78 5.01
CA ILE A 3 13.77 -2.81 3.56
C ILE A 3 12.66 -2.19 2.71
N VAL A 4 11.40 -2.31 3.12
CA VAL A 4 10.25 -1.83 2.32
C VAL A 4 9.92 -0.36 2.56
N ILE A 5 10.37 0.23 3.67
CA ILE A 5 10.06 1.62 4.05
C ILE A 5 10.50 2.63 2.98
N PRO A 6 11.75 2.60 2.46
CA PRO A 6 12.18 3.56 1.44
C PRO A 6 11.34 3.49 0.17
N ILE A 7 11.00 2.28 -0.27
CA ILE A 7 10.18 2.05 -1.47
C ILE A 7 8.76 2.57 -1.25
N MET A 8 8.18 2.34 -0.07
CA MET A 8 6.84 2.83 0.27
C MET A 8 6.79 4.37 0.35
N ILE A 9 7.88 5.02 0.78
CA ILE A 9 8.00 6.49 0.78
C ILE A 9 8.07 7.03 -0.65
N ILE A 10 8.81 6.36 -1.53
CA ILE A 10 8.84 6.74 -2.95
C ILE A 10 7.43 6.62 -3.54
N GLU A 11 6.72 5.53 -3.29
CA GLU A 11 5.38 5.31 -3.87
C GLU A 11 4.34 6.35 -3.39
N ILE A 12 4.34 6.72 -2.11
CA ILE A 12 3.40 7.71 -1.58
C ILE A 12 3.72 9.12 -2.10
N THR A 13 5.01 9.47 -2.23
CA THR A 13 5.42 10.78 -2.74
C THR A 13 5.15 10.93 -4.24
N THR A 14 5.41 9.90 -5.04
CA THR A 14 5.10 9.92 -6.49
C THR A 14 3.59 9.93 -6.73
N SER A 15 2.82 9.11 -6.02
CA SER A 15 1.36 9.08 -6.14
C SER A 15 0.73 10.41 -5.71
N PHE A 16 1.26 11.05 -4.67
CA PHE A 16 0.84 12.39 -4.25
C PHE A 16 1.13 13.44 -5.33
N ALA A 17 2.35 13.45 -5.89
CA ALA A 17 2.73 14.40 -6.92
C ALA A 17 1.85 14.27 -8.17
N LEU A 18 1.57 13.05 -8.62
CA LEU A 18 0.68 12.78 -9.76
C LEU A 18 -0.76 13.20 -9.49
N SER A 19 -1.29 12.88 -8.30
CA SER A 19 -2.62 13.31 -7.86
C SER A 19 -2.74 14.84 -7.81
N TRP A 20 -1.69 15.52 -7.37
CA TRP A 20 -1.68 16.99 -7.30
C TRP A 20 -1.66 17.62 -8.69
N TYR A 21 -0.89 17.05 -9.61
CA TYR A 21 -0.75 17.55 -10.98
C TYR A 21 -2.03 17.40 -11.81
N GLU A 22 -2.70 16.25 -11.75
CA GLU A 22 -3.93 16.00 -12.53
C GLU A 22 -5.23 16.41 -11.82
N GLY A 23 -5.15 16.72 -10.51
CA GLY A 23 -6.29 17.13 -9.69
C GLY A 23 -6.98 15.99 -8.94
N PHE A 24 -7.74 16.34 -7.91
CA PHE A 24 -8.31 15.41 -6.91
C PHE A 24 -9.44 14.49 -7.41
N LEU A 25 -10.00 14.75 -8.60
CA LEU A 25 -10.99 13.88 -9.25
C LEU A 25 -10.37 12.94 -10.30
N SER A 26 -9.04 12.99 -10.46
CA SER A 26 -8.33 12.15 -11.41
C SER A 26 -8.24 10.69 -10.95
N LEU A 27 -8.00 9.79 -11.92
CA LEU A 27 -7.66 8.39 -11.63
C LEU A 27 -6.34 8.29 -10.84
N ASN A 28 -5.43 9.25 -10.98
CA ASN A 28 -4.22 9.32 -10.15
C ASN A 28 -4.52 9.62 -8.68
N ALA A 29 -5.53 10.44 -8.39
CA ALA A 29 -6.01 10.67 -7.02
C ALA A 29 -6.60 9.39 -6.39
N LEU A 30 -7.33 8.58 -7.16
CA LEU A 30 -7.76 7.25 -6.72
C LEU A 30 -6.57 6.34 -6.42
N GLY A 31 -5.54 6.37 -7.27
CA GLY A 31 -4.29 5.63 -7.03
C GLY A 31 -3.59 6.04 -5.74
N PHE A 32 -3.56 7.34 -5.42
CA PHE A 32 -3.02 7.86 -4.17
C PHE A 32 -3.84 7.39 -2.95
N LEU A 33 -5.17 7.41 -3.03
CA LEU A 33 -6.04 6.90 -1.96
C LEU A 33 -5.75 5.42 -1.65
N ILE A 34 -5.55 4.59 -2.68
CA ILE A 34 -5.19 3.18 -2.50
C ILE A 34 -3.84 3.04 -1.76
N VAL A 35 -2.84 3.87 -2.11
CA VAL A 35 -1.54 3.89 -1.42
C VAL A 35 -1.67 4.31 0.04
N LEU A 36 -2.52 5.29 0.36
CA LEU A 36 -2.82 5.67 1.75
C LEU A 36 -3.43 4.51 2.53
N MET A 37 -4.38 3.77 1.95
CA MET A 37 -4.97 2.59 2.59
C MET A 37 -3.94 1.49 2.86
N ILE A 38 -2.99 1.29 1.93
CA ILE A 38 -1.87 0.35 2.11
C ILE A 38 -0.97 0.77 3.29
N TRP A 39 -0.66 2.06 3.37
CA TRP A 39 0.15 2.63 4.46
C TRP A 39 -0.53 2.46 5.82
N ILE A 40 -1.82 2.80 5.91
CA ILE A 40 -2.60 2.65 7.14
C ILE A 40 -2.66 1.17 7.57
N SER A 41 -2.94 0.25 6.64
CA SER A 41 -2.97 -1.19 6.93
C SER A 41 -1.61 -1.69 7.44
N THR A 42 -0.52 -1.22 6.83
CA THR A 42 0.84 -1.63 7.22
C THR A 42 1.22 -1.08 8.60
N GLY A 43 0.97 0.19 8.87
CA GLY A 43 1.27 0.83 10.14
C GLY A 43 0.44 0.27 11.32
N LEU A 44 -0.85 0.01 11.10
CA LEU A 44 -1.75 -0.46 12.16
C LEU A 44 -1.63 -1.96 12.45
N PHE A 45 -1.34 -2.78 11.45
CA PHE A 45 -1.38 -4.24 11.61
C PHE A 45 -0.01 -4.91 11.47
N SER A 46 0.80 -4.53 10.49
CA SER A 46 2.09 -5.20 10.25
C SER A 46 3.14 -4.83 11.30
N VAL A 47 3.27 -3.54 11.64
CA VAL A 47 4.30 -3.07 12.59
C VAL A 47 4.06 -3.61 14.02
N PRO A 48 2.84 -3.56 14.59
CA PRO A 48 2.61 -4.09 15.94
C PRO A 48 2.73 -5.62 15.99
N ALA A 49 2.30 -6.31 14.94
CA ALA A 49 2.42 -7.77 14.87
C ALA A 49 3.88 -8.23 14.76
N HIS A 50 4.73 -7.50 14.03
CA HIS A 50 6.16 -7.82 13.95
C HIS A 50 6.82 -7.69 15.34
N SER A 51 6.52 -6.61 16.05
CA SER A 51 7.00 -6.39 17.42
C SER A 51 6.52 -7.49 18.39
N LYS A 52 5.28 -7.96 18.22
CA LYS A 52 4.73 -9.06 19.04
C LYS A 52 5.43 -10.39 18.74
N LEU A 53 5.70 -10.68 17.48
CA LEU A 53 6.34 -11.94 17.06
C LEU A 53 7.84 -12.00 17.37
N GLU A 54 8.51 -10.85 17.53
CA GLU A 54 9.87 -10.79 18.07
C GLU A 54 9.95 -11.27 19.52
N SER A 55 8.88 -11.09 20.31
CA SER A 55 8.82 -11.50 21.73
C SER A 55 8.47 -12.98 21.94
N GLY A 56 8.03 -13.68 20.90
CA GLY A 56 7.64 -15.09 20.97
C GLY A 56 6.69 -15.48 19.84
N LYS A 57 6.72 -16.77 19.45
CA LYS A 57 5.84 -17.30 18.40
C LYS A 57 4.41 -17.42 18.92
N ASP A 58 3.52 -16.57 18.40
CA ASP A 58 2.09 -16.58 18.67
C ASP A 58 1.32 -16.89 17.37
N LEU A 59 0.71 -18.09 17.31
CA LEU A 59 -0.02 -18.56 16.12
C LEU A 59 -1.28 -17.72 15.85
N GLU A 60 -1.92 -17.19 16.88
CA GLU A 60 -3.11 -16.36 16.73
C GLU A 60 -2.73 -14.99 16.14
N ALA A 61 -1.63 -14.41 16.61
CA ALA A 61 -1.06 -13.19 16.04
C ALA A 61 -0.63 -13.39 14.57
N ILE A 62 -0.05 -14.54 14.22
CA ILE A 62 0.31 -14.87 12.84
C ILE A 62 -0.94 -14.94 11.96
N ASN A 63 -1.99 -15.64 12.37
CA ASN A 63 -3.22 -15.74 11.58
C ASN A 63 -3.89 -14.38 11.35
N LYS A 64 -3.88 -13.52 12.38
CA LYS A 64 -4.39 -12.14 12.27
C LYS A 64 -3.52 -11.29 11.33
N LEU A 65 -2.20 -11.48 11.36
CA LEU A 65 -1.28 -10.82 10.44
C LEU A 65 -1.49 -11.27 8.99
N VAL A 66 -1.71 -12.57 8.75
CA VAL A 66 -2.00 -13.09 7.40
C VAL A 66 -3.31 -12.51 6.87
N SER A 67 -4.37 -12.48 7.69
CA SER A 67 -5.66 -11.90 7.30
C SER A 67 -5.54 -10.41 6.94
N THR A 68 -4.77 -9.64 7.72
CA THR A 68 -4.54 -8.21 7.43
C THR A 68 -3.64 -7.99 6.21
N ASN A 69 -2.71 -8.91 5.93
CA ASN A 69 -1.90 -8.88 4.71
C ASN A 69 -2.73 -9.12 3.44
N TRP A 70 -3.82 -9.90 3.49
CA TRP A 70 -4.70 -10.09 2.33
C TRP A 70 -5.34 -8.79 1.84
N ILE A 71 -5.71 -7.88 2.76
CA ILE A 71 -6.20 -6.54 2.40
C ILE A 71 -5.16 -5.82 1.55
N ARG A 72 -3.88 -5.88 1.97
CA ARG A 72 -2.77 -5.27 1.25
C ARG A 72 -2.55 -5.92 -0.12
N THR A 73 -2.70 -7.24 -0.25
CA THR A 73 -2.62 -7.93 -1.55
C THR A 73 -3.68 -7.43 -2.52
N ILE A 74 -4.92 -7.27 -2.06
CA ILE A 74 -6.02 -6.75 -2.89
C ILE A 74 -5.75 -5.30 -3.30
N LEU A 75 -5.35 -4.45 -2.35
CA LEU A 75 -5.04 -3.04 -2.62
C LEU A 75 -3.88 -2.89 -3.62
N TRP A 76 -2.80 -3.66 -3.47
CA TRP A 76 -1.69 -3.65 -4.43
C TRP A 76 -2.10 -4.15 -5.82
N THR A 77 -2.96 -5.16 -5.88
CA THR A 77 -3.51 -5.65 -7.15
C THR A 77 -4.31 -4.56 -7.86
N LEU A 78 -5.21 -3.88 -7.14
CA LEU A 78 -5.99 -2.76 -7.68
C LEU A 78 -5.10 -1.60 -8.12
N LYS A 79 -4.10 -1.23 -7.30
CA LYS A 79 -3.13 -0.19 -7.65
C LYS A 79 -2.35 -0.54 -8.91
N SER A 80 -1.93 -1.79 -9.05
CA SER A 80 -1.15 -2.26 -10.20
C SER A 80 -1.97 -2.21 -11.49
N LEU A 81 -3.22 -2.67 -11.43
CA LEU A 81 -4.16 -2.58 -12.57
C LEU A 81 -4.43 -1.13 -12.96
N LEU A 82 -4.64 -0.25 -11.98
CA LEU A 82 -4.87 1.18 -12.22
C LEU A 82 -3.64 1.85 -12.84
N SER A 83 -2.44 1.62 -12.28
CA SER A 83 -1.19 2.16 -12.83
C SER A 83 -0.94 1.64 -14.25
N PHE A 84 -1.20 0.36 -14.52
CA PHE A 84 -1.06 -0.22 -15.84
C PHE A 84 -2.03 0.42 -16.85
N TYR A 85 -3.30 0.60 -16.46
CA TYR A 85 -4.29 1.27 -17.30
C TYR A 85 -3.88 2.71 -17.64
N LEU A 86 -3.40 3.48 -16.65
CA LEU A 86 -2.94 4.85 -16.86
C LEU A 86 -1.71 4.90 -17.77
N LEU A 87 -0.77 3.97 -17.62
CA LEU A 87 0.40 3.87 -18.48
C LEU A 87 0.00 3.58 -19.93
N MET A 88 -0.91 2.62 -20.14
CA MET A 88 -1.43 2.30 -21.48
C MET A 88 -2.16 3.49 -22.11
N LYS A 89 -2.94 4.23 -21.32
CA LYS A 89 -3.62 5.45 -21.76
C LYS A 89 -2.65 6.56 -22.14
N MET A 90 -1.47 6.64 -21.52
CA MET A 90 -0.45 7.64 -21.84
C MET A 90 0.35 7.30 -23.10
N LEU A 91 0.47 6.00 -23.44
CA LEU A 91 1.24 5.51 -24.58
C LEU A 91 0.44 5.48 -25.89
N GLY A 92 -0.90 5.48 -25.82
CA GLY A 92 -1.81 5.49 -26.98
C GLY A 92 -2.36 6.88 -27.25
#